data_AF-A0A495PTB0-F1
#
_entry.id   AF-A0A495PTB0-F1
#
_cell.length_a   1.000
_cell.length_b   1.000
_cell.length_c   1.000
_cell.angle_alpha   90.00
_cell.angle_beta   90.00
_cell.angle_gamma   90.00
#
_symmetry.space_group_name_H-M   'P 1'
#
loop_
_entity.id
_entity.type
_entity.pdbx_description
1 polymer ?
#
loop_
_entity_poly.entity_id
_entity_poly.type
_entity_poly.pdbx_seq_one_letter_code
_entity_poly.pdbx_strand_id
1 'polypeptide(L)'
;MKRILISQNEKNNGTDYVIVNGQLVKDEDLCLHHYRELRISDTWKQDYKDDFLELKSNKNNLLLKSHYIDKDNVNRSIYYTYMIENEDNFDVVLSNLEKDSQVINRKIDRERTIDVIKNIKQNNKLKSKINKILILLFAVGIAYIIINSLKQ
;
A
#
# COMPACT_ATOMS: atom_id res chain seq x y z
N MET A 1 -11.00 2.59 13.72
CA MET A 1 -10.28 2.47 12.45
C MET A 1 -10.38 3.79 11.72
N LYS A 2 -9.30 4.56 11.65
CA LYS A 2 -9.25 5.80 10.86
C LYS A 2 -8.91 5.47 9.41
N ARG A 3 -9.56 6.15 8.47
CA ARG A 3 -9.32 6.05 7.03
C ARG A 3 -9.21 7.46 6.45
N ILE A 4 -8.17 7.70 5.66
CA ILE A 4 -7.97 8.96 4.95
C ILE A 4 -7.75 8.63 3.48
N LEU A 5 -8.54 9.23 2.61
CA LEU A 5 -8.39 9.18 1.16
C LEU A 5 -8.15 10.61 0.66
N ILE A 6 -7.04 10.82 -0.03
CA ILE A 6 -6.78 12.04 -0.78
C ILE A 6 -6.82 11.69 -2.25
N SER A 7 -7.63 12.40 -3.03
CA SER A 7 -7.80 12.21 -4.46
C SER A 7 -7.67 13.54 -5.18
N GLN A 8 -6.80 13.60 -6.19
CA GLN A 8 -6.69 14.79 -7.03
C GLN A 8 -8.05 15.17 -7.64
N ASN A 9 -8.36 16.47 -7.72
CA ASN A 9 -9.53 16.94 -8.43
C ASN A 9 -9.35 16.83 -9.95
N GLU A 10 -10.44 16.73 -10.70
CA GLU A 10 -10.44 16.68 -12.18
C GLU A 10 -9.77 17.92 -12.76
N LYS A 11 -10.06 19.05 -12.14
CA LYS A 11 -9.38 20.29 -12.45
C LYS A 11 -8.06 20.22 -11.71
N ASN A 12 -6.96 19.99 -12.43
CA ASN A 12 -5.60 20.06 -11.89
C ASN A 12 -5.25 21.52 -11.50
N ASN A 13 -5.93 22.03 -10.48
CA ASN A 13 -5.88 23.39 -9.96
C ASN A 13 -5.20 23.44 -8.59
N GLY A 14 -4.55 22.34 -8.17
CA GLY A 14 -3.92 22.22 -6.85
C GLY A 14 -4.88 22.05 -5.68
N THR A 15 -6.17 21.78 -5.95
CA THR A 15 -7.14 21.38 -4.91
C THR A 15 -7.42 19.89 -5.05
N ASP A 16 -7.30 19.11 -3.97
CA ASP A 16 -7.69 17.71 -3.97
C ASP A 16 -8.90 17.48 -3.05
N TYR A 17 -9.61 16.40 -3.31
CA TYR A 17 -10.65 15.91 -2.42
C TYR A 17 -10.02 15.16 -1.25
N VAL A 18 -10.46 15.47 -0.04
CA VAL A 18 -10.06 14.76 1.18
C VAL A 18 -11.30 14.08 1.77
N ILE A 19 -11.27 12.77 1.88
CA ILE A 19 -12.33 11.95 2.45
C ILE A 19 -11.77 11.28 3.71
N VAL A 20 -12.48 11.44 4.83
CA VAL A 20 -12.10 10.84 6.11
C VAL A 20 -13.24 9.98 6.59
N ASN A 21 -12.95 8.69 6.83
CA ASN A 21 -13.95 7.70 7.25
C ASN A 21 -15.23 7.70 6.39
N GLY A 22 -15.10 7.92 5.08
CA GLY A 22 -16.22 7.94 4.13
C GLY A 22 -16.98 9.27 4.04
N GLN A 23 -16.47 10.34 4.65
CA GLN A 23 -17.08 11.67 4.57
C GLN A 23 -16.14 12.67 3.88
N LEU A 24 -16.67 13.42 2.91
CA LEU A 24 -15.95 14.50 2.27
C LEU A 24 -15.71 15.65 3.27
N VAL A 25 -14.45 15.97 3.50
CA VAL A 25 -14.05 17.11 4.31
C VAL A 25 -14.17 18.38 3.47
N LYS A 26 -14.89 19.38 3.99
CA LYS A 26 -15.08 20.68 3.33
C LYS A 26 -14.28 21.82 3.97
N ASP A 27 -13.82 21.61 5.19
CA ASP A 27 -13.01 22.56 5.94
C ASP A 27 -11.56 22.50 5.45
N GLU A 28 -11.05 23.62 4.93
CA GLU A 28 -9.71 23.69 4.32
C GLU A 28 -8.58 23.44 5.34
N ASP A 29 -8.73 23.92 6.57
CA ASP A 29 -7.75 23.72 7.64
C ASP A 29 -7.69 22.25 8.04
N LEU A 30 -8.85 21.59 8.09
CA LEU A 30 -8.93 20.16 8.37
C LEU A 30 -8.37 19.31 7.21
N CYS A 31 -8.61 19.72 5.96
CA CYS A 31 -7.96 19.12 4.79
C CYS A 31 -6.43 19.19 4.93
N LEU A 32 -5.88 20.39 5.16
CA LEU A 32 -4.44 20.63 5.36
C LEU A 32 -3.85 19.79 6.50
N HIS A 33 -4.60 19.64 7.60
CA HIS A 33 -4.20 18.76 8.70
C HIS A 33 -3.99 17.31 8.21
N HIS A 34 -4.96 16.75 7.49
CA HIS A 34 -4.87 15.37 6.99
C HIS A 34 -3.77 15.17 5.93
N TYR A 35 -3.48 16.17 5.10
CA TYR A 35 -2.29 16.12 4.22
C TYR A 35 -1.00 15.98 5.01
N ARG A 36 -0.85 16.75 6.09
CA ARG A 36 0.34 16.68 6.95
C ARG A 36 0.44 15.31 7.64
N GLU A 37 -0.68 14.73 8.03
CA GLU A 37 -0.74 13.36 8.55
C GLU A 37 -0.33 12.31 7.51
N LEU A 38 -0.63 12.51 6.23
CA LEU A 38 -0.15 11.59 5.19
C LEU A 38 1.32 11.84 4.82
N ARG A 39 1.84 13.05 4.99
CA ARG A 39 3.25 13.35 4.68
C ARG A 39 4.23 12.57 5.54
N ILE A 40 3.89 12.24 6.79
CA ILE A 40 4.74 11.38 7.63
C ILE A 40 4.94 9.98 7.02
N SER A 41 4.04 9.55 6.12
CA SER A 41 4.14 8.28 5.40
C SER A 41 5.29 8.21 4.39
N ASP A 42 5.89 9.34 4.05
CA ASP A 42 7.05 9.36 3.17
C ASP A 42 8.22 8.55 3.75
N THR A 43 8.32 8.51 5.08
CA THR A 43 9.33 7.75 5.84
C THR A 43 8.94 6.31 6.16
N TRP A 44 7.71 5.89 5.83
CA TRP A 44 7.26 4.52 6.12
C TRP A 44 8.00 3.49 5.27
N LYS A 45 8.01 2.25 5.75
CA LYS A 45 8.63 1.13 5.05
C LYS A 45 7.90 0.90 3.73
N GLN A 46 8.63 0.95 2.62
CA GLN A 46 8.09 0.59 1.31
C GLN A 46 8.04 -0.94 1.18
N ASP A 47 6.82 -1.49 1.17
CA ASP A 47 6.61 -2.93 0.99
C ASP A 47 6.57 -3.31 -0.49
N TYR A 48 6.06 -2.41 -1.33
CA TYR A 48 5.97 -2.60 -2.76
C TYR A 48 5.86 -1.28 -3.52
N LYS A 49 6.36 -1.25 -4.76
CA LYS A 49 6.18 -0.15 -5.70
C LYS A 49 6.38 -0.64 -7.12
N ASP A 50 5.43 -0.34 -7.99
CA ASP A 50 5.56 -0.40 -9.45
C ASP A 50 4.88 0.83 -10.09
N ASP A 51 4.67 0.80 -11.40
CA ASP A 51 4.04 1.90 -12.14
C ASP A 51 2.54 2.07 -11.81
N PHE A 52 1.91 1.08 -11.20
CA PHE A 52 0.48 1.07 -10.91
C PHE A 52 0.16 1.28 -9.43
N LEU A 53 0.90 0.64 -8.52
CA LEU A 53 0.59 0.55 -7.10
C LEU A 53 1.85 0.79 -6.25
N GLU A 54 1.71 1.67 -5.26
CA GLU A 54 2.67 1.83 -4.16
C GLU A 54 2.02 1.37 -2.86
N LEU A 55 2.69 0.49 -2.13
CA LEU A 55 2.28 0.04 -0.79
C LEU A 55 3.36 0.37 0.22
N LYS A 56 2.95 1.04 1.30
CA LYS A 56 3.79 1.30 2.46
C LYS A 56 3.11 0.86 3.74
N SER A 57 3.89 0.43 4.72
CA SER A 57 3.36 0.12 6.05
C SER A 57 4.21 0.74 7.16
N ASN A 58 3.54 1.02 8.27
CA ASN A 58 4.18 1.41 9.52
C ASN A 58 3.34 0.91 10.70
N LYS A 59 3.87 -0.07 11.44
CA LYS A 59 3.16 -0.75 12.52
C LYS A 59 1.82 -1.29 12.02
N ASN A 60 0.72 -0.71 12.48
CA ASN A 60 -0.64 -1.13 12.13
C ASN A 60 -1.25 -0.28 11.02
N ASN A 61 -0.48 0.62 10.41
CA ASN A 61 -0.97 1.49 9.35
C ASN A 61 -0.54 0.98 7.99
N LEU A 62 -1.46 0.98 7.05
CA LEU A 62 -1.23 0.67 5.65
C LEU A 62 -1.50 1.92 4.82
N LEU A 63 -0.66 2.17 3.83
CA LEU A 63 -0.86 3.19 2.83
C LEU A 63 -0.76 2.60 1.44
N LEU A 64 -1.71 3.01 0.59
CA LEU A 64 -1.87 2.56 -0.79
C LEU A 64 -1.95 3.80 -1.68
N LYS A 65 -1.08 3.90 -2.69
CA LYS A 65 -1.16 4.93 -3.72
C LYS A 65 -1.35 4.30 -5.09
N SER A 66 -2.24 4.86 -5.89
CA SER A 66 -2.48 4.44 -7.27
C SER A 66 -3.27 5.53 -8.01
N HIS A 67 -3.95 5.17 -9.10
CA HIS A 67 -4.84 6.02 -9.86
C HIS A 67 -6.19 5.35 -10.10
N TYR A 68 -7.22 6.17 -10.29
CA TYR A 68 -8.55 5.71 -10.66
C TYR A 68 -8.60 5.25 -12.13
N ILE A 69 -9.61 4.45 -12.44
CA ILE A 69 -9.97 4.12 -13.83
C ILE A 69 -10.48 5.38 -14.53
N ASP A 70 -11.25 6.19 -13.80
CA ASP A 70 -11.77 7.45 -14.31
C ASP A 70 -10.62 8.40 -14.64
N LYS A 71 -10.81 9.11 -15.75
CA LYS A 71 -9.91 10.16 -16.19
C LYS A 71 -10.58 11.51 -15.98
N ASP A 72 -9.77 12.54 -15.91
CA ASP A 72 -10.31 13.90 -15.89
C ASP A 72 -10.88 14.31 -17.26
N ASN A 73 -11.42 15.52 -17.33
CA ASN A 73 -12.02 16.08 -18.53
C ASN A 73 -11.04 16.28 -19.70
N VAL A 74 -9.73 16.13 -19.48
CA VAL A 74 -8.68 16.20 -20.49
C VAL A 74 -7.90 14.90 -20.63
N ASN A 75 -8.51 13.77 -20.22
CA ASN A 75 -8.02 12.40 -20.40
C ASN A 75 -6.71 12.08 -19.63
N ARG A 76 -6.45 12.75 -18.51
CA ARG A 76 -5.33 12.45 -17.59
C ARG A 76 -5.78 11.52 -16.46
N SER A 77 -4.83 10.74 -15.94
CA SER A 77 -5.05 9.87 -14.77
C SER A 77 -5.28 10.70 -13.51
N ILE A 78 -6.22 10.26 -12.67
CA ILE A 78 -6.54 10.89 -11.39
C ILE A 78 -5.93 10.03 -10.29
N TYR A 79 -4.97 10.59 -9.56
CA TYR A 79 -4.24 9.87 -8.52
C TYR A 79 -4.93 9.92 -7.18
N TYR A 80 -4.72 8.88 -6.38
CA TYR A 80 -5.15 8.83 -5.00
C TYR A 80 -4.08 8.29 -4.06
N THR A 81 -4.14 8.73 -2.81
CA THR A 81 -3.40 8.20 -1.67
C THR A 81 -4.41 7.82 -0.60
N TYR A 82 -4.38 6.56 -0.17
CA TYR A 82 -5.30 6.01 0.79
C TYR A 82 -4.54 5.42 1.99
N MET A 83 -4.94 5.80 3.19
CA MET A 83 -4.35 5.32 4.43
C MET A 83 -5.44 4.76 5.34
N ILE A 84 -5.13 3.63 5.97
CA ILE A 84 -6.03 2.93 6.88
C ILE A 84 -5.25 2.41 8.09
N GLU A 85 -5.83 2.58 9.28
CA GLU A 85 -5.25 2.13 10.54
C GLU A 85 -5.86 0.82 11.03
N ASN A 86 -5.03 -0.09 11.53
CA ASN A 86 -5.40 -1.34 12.20
C ASN A 86 -6.26 -2.28 11.32
N GLU A 87 -5.91 -2.42 10.05
CA GLU A 87 -6.59 -3.36 9.15
C GLU A 87 -5.55 -4.18 8.36
N ASP A 88 -5.62 -5.50 8.48
CA ASP A 88 -4.72 -6.46 7.82
C ASP A 88 -5.42 -7.23 6.68
N ASN A 89 -6.75 -7.19 6.61
CA ASN A 89 -7.52 -7.82 5.57
C ASN A 89 -7.67 -6.90 4.35
N PHE A 90 -6.88 -7.18 3.31
CA PHE A 90 -6.91 -6.43 2.06
C PHE A 90 -8.28 -6.39 1.37
N ASP A 91 -9.15 -7.40 1.51
CA ASP A 91 -10.49 -7.35 0.91
C ASP A 91 -11.36 -6.27 1.57
N VAL A 92 -11.19 -6.09 2.89
CA VAL A 92 -11.82 -5.04 3.67
C VAL A 92 -11.22 -3.68 3.34
N VAL A 93 -9.89 -3.59 3.21
CA VAL A 93 -9.19 -2.37 2.77
C VAL A 93 -9.76 -1.88 1.43
N LEU A 94 -9.85 -2.78 0.43
CA LEU A 94 -10.34 -2.43 -0.91
C LEU A 94 -11.83 -2.10 -0.91
N SER A 95 -12.65 -2.82 -0.14
CA SER A 95 -14.08 -2.47 0.00
C SER A 95 -14.28 -1.08 0.63
N ASN A 96 -13.47 -0.72 1.63
CA ASN A 96 -13.52 0.61 2.22
C ASN A 96 -13.01 1.69 1.25
N LEU A 97 -11.93 1.42 0.52
CA LEU A 97 -11.41 2.32 -0.51
C LEU A 97 -12.46 2.59 -1.60
N GLU A 98 -13.18 1.57 -2.05
CA GLU A 98 -14.28 1.73 -3.02
C GLU A 98 -15.39 2.61 -2.47
N LYS A 99 -15.85 2.35 -1.24
CA LYS A 99 -16.89 3.16 -0.59
C LYS A 99 -16.46 4.61 -0.43
N ASP A 100 -15.25 4.83 0.06
CA ASP A 100 -14.72 6.18 0.29
C ASP A 100 -14.48 6.90 -1.07
N SER A 101 -14.14 6.18 -2.14
CA SER A 101 -14.00 6.73 -3.50
C SER A 101 -15.33 7.07 -4.18
N GLN A 102 -16.39 6.32 -3.87
CA GLN A 102 -17.74 6.59 -4.39
C GLN A 102 -18.30 7.93 -3.90
N VAL A 103 -17.86 8.43 -2.75
CA VAL A 103 -18.23 9.76 -2.22
C VAL A 103 -17.92 10.88 -3.23
N ILE A 104 -16.91 10.69 -4.07
CA ILE A 104 -16.51 11.61 -5.14
C ILE A 104 -16.72 11.02 -6.54
N ASN A 105 -17.59 10.02 -6.67
CA ASN A 105 -17.94 9.34 -7.92
C ASN A 105 -16.73 8.77 -8.70
N ARG A 106 -15.77 8.17 -8.00
CA ARG A 106 -14.59 7.51 -8.60
C ARG A 106 -14.62 6.00 -8.47
N LYS A 107 -13.99 5.32 -9.43
CA LYS A 107 -13.85 3.87 -9.54
C LYS A 107 -12.37 3.46 -9.53
N ILE A 108 -12.05 2.53 -8.65
CA ILE A 108 -10.74 1.89 -8.61
C ILE A 108 -10.71 0.65 -9.50
N ASP A 109 -9.51 0.28 -9.95
CA ASP A 109 -9.27 -1.02 -10.60
C ASP A 109 -9.04 -2.10 -9.53
N ARG A 110 -10.14 -2.62 -8.99
CA ARG A 110 -10.13 -3.61 -7.91
C ARG A 110 -9.39 -4.89 -8.33
N GLU A 111 -9.70 -5.41 -9.51
CA GLU A 111 -9.17 -6.69 -10.00
C GLU A 111 -7.65 -6.62 -10.14
N ARG A 112 -7.15 -5.59 -10.82
CA ARG A 112 -5.70 -5.38 -10.97
C ARG A 112 -5.02 -5.18 -9.61
N THR A 113 -5.63 -4.45 -8.70
CA THR A 113 -5.09 -4.25 -7.35
C THR A 113 -5.00 -5.56 -6.58
N ILE A 114 -6.03 -6.40 -6.65
CA ILE A 114 -6.04 -7.75 -6.04
C ILE A 114 -4.93 -8.61 -6.62
N ASP A 115 -4.74 -8.61 -7.94
CA ASP A 115 -3.74 -9.43 -8.60
C ASP A 115 -2.32 -9.00 -8.24
N VAL A 116 -2.06 -7.69 -8.16
CA VAL A 116 -0.78 -7.15 -7.66
C VAL A 116 -0.54 -7.61 -6.22
N ILE A 117 -1.55 -7.47 -5.33
CA ILE A 117 -1.43 -7.92 -3.92
C ILE A 117 -1.17 -9.42 -3.82
N LYS A 118 -1.83 -10.25 -4.64
CA LYS A 118 -1.58 -11.70 -4.69
C LYS A 118 -0.15 -12.00 -5.11
N ASN A 119 0.36 -11.34 -6.15
CA ASN A 119 1.73 -11.53 -6.63
C ASN A 119 2.77 -11.13 -5.57
N ILE A 120 2.54 -10.05 -4.83
CA ILE A 120 3.39 -9.65 -3.69
C ILE A 120 3.42 -10.74 -2.63
N LYS A 121 2.25 -11.25 -2.21
CA LYS A 121 2.14 -12.30 -1.20
C LYS A 121 2.83 -13.60 -1.65
N GLN A 122 2.70 -13.99 -2.92
CA GLN A 122 3.37 -15.17 -3.48
C GLN A 122 4.89 -15.01 -3.50
N ASN A 123 5.39 -13.84 -3.92
CA ASN A 123 6.82 -13.55 -3.94
C ASN A 123 7.44 -13.58 -2.53
N ASN A 124 6.73 -13.06 -1.52
CA ASN A 124 7.19 -13.12 -0.13
C ASN A 124 7.24 -14.56 0.40
N LYS A 125 6.27 -15.41 0.02
CA LYS A 125 6.31 -16.85 0.35
C LYS A 125 7.50 -17.54 -0.30
N LEU A 126 7.80 -17.24 -1.57
CA LEU A 126 8.98 -17.79 -2.26
C LEU A 126 10.28 -17.36 -1.57
N LYS A 127 10.45 -16.06 -1.28
CA LYS A 127 11.63 -15.53 -0.58
C LYS A 127 11.85 -16.22 0.76
N SER A 128 10.79 -16.44 1.54
CA SER A 128 10.88 -17.16 2.81
C SER A 128 11.36 -18.61 2.64
N LYS A 129 10.85 -19.33 1.61
CA LYS A 129 11.31 -20.70 1.32
C LYS A 129 12.79 -20.75 0.93
N ILE A 130 13.24 -19.83 0.07
CA ILE A 130 14.65 -19.75 -0.35
C ILE A 130 15.57 -19.47 0.85
N ASN A 131 15.20 -18.51 1.71
CA ASN A 131 16.01 -18.21 2.90
C ASN A 131 16.14 -19.42 3.83
N LYS A 132 15.09 -20.24 4.01
CA LYS A 132 15.15 -21.47 4.81
C LYS A 132 16.13 -22.49 4.22
N ILE A 133 16.12 -22.66 2.89
CA ILE A 133 17.04 -23.58 2.20
C ILE A 133 18.49 -23.10 2.35
N LEU A 134 18.75 -21.80 2.21
CA LEU A 134 20.09 -21.22 2.38
C LEU A 134 20.63 -21.44 3.81
N ILE A 135 19.80 -21.22 4.83
CA ILE A 135 20.18 -21.48 6.23
C ILE A 135 20.51 -22.97 6.44
N LEU A 136 19.72 -23.88 5.86
CA LEU A 136 19.97 -25.31 5.95
C LEU A 136 21.31 -25.70 5.30
N LEU A 137 21.60 -25.19 4.10
CA LEU A 137 22.87 -25.43 3.42
C LEU A 137 24.06 -24.90 4.24
N PHE A 138 23.93 -23.73 4.85
CA PHE A 138 24.96 -23.16 5.71
C PHE A 138 25.21 -24.01 6.96
N ALA A 139 24.14 -24.50 7.60
CA ALA A 139 24.23 -25.38 8.77
C ALA A 139 24.92 -26.71 8.44
N VAL A 140 24.60 -27.32 7.28
CA VAL A 140 25.26 -28.55 6.81
C VAL A 140 26.74 -28.31 6.53
N GLY A 141 27.09 -27.17 5.92
CA GLY A 141 28.49 -26.79 5.67
C GLY A 141 29.29 -26.63 6.97
N ILE A 142 28.73 -25.94 7.98
CA ILE A 142 29.35 -25.81 9.30
C ILE A 142 29.51 -27.18 9.97
N ALA A 143 28.47 -28.02 9.96
CA ALA A 143 28.53 -29.35 10.56
C ALA A 143 29.63 -30.22 9.93
N TYR A 144 29.79 -30.16 8.61
CA TYR A 144 30.85 -30.87 7.90
C TYR A 144 32.25 -30.42 8.35
N ILE A 145 32.48 -29.10 8.47
CA ILE A 145 33.76 -28.54 8.96
C ILE A 145 34.05 -29.02 10.38
N ILE A 146 33.05 -28.94 11.28
CA ILE A 146 33.20 -29.38 12.68
C ILE A 146 33.55 -30.86 12.75
N ILE A 147 32.83 -31.72 12.02
CA ILE A 147 33.08 -33.17 11.99
C ILE A 147 34.50 -33.49 11.51
N ASN A 148 34.99 -32.80 10.47
CA ASN A 148 36.35 -33.01 9.99
C ASN A 148 37.42 -32.48 10.96
N SER A 149 37.16 -31.35 11.64
CA SER A 149 38.10 -30.82 12.64
C SER A 149 38.25 -31.69 13.89
N LEU A 150 37.21 -32.46 14.24
CA LEU A 150 37.25 -33.41 15.37
C LEU A 150 37.91 -34.76 15.02
N LYS A 151 38.13 -35.03 13.73
CA LYS A 151 38.80 -36.24 13.25
C LYS A 151 40.32 -36.09 13.08
N GLN A 152 40.83 -34.85 13.10
CA GLN A 152 42.27 -34.55 13.16
C GLN A 152 42.75 -34.57 14.61
#